data_AF-A0A818U1P7-F1
#
_entry.id   AF-A0A818U1P7-F1
#
_cell.length_a   1.000
_cell.length_b   1.000
_cell.length_c   1.000
_cell.angle_alpha   90.00
_cell.angle_beta   90.00
_cell.angle_gamma   90.00
#
_symmetry.space_group_name_H-M   'P 1'
#
loop_
_entity.id
_entity.type
_entity.pdbx_description
1 polymer ?
#
loop_
_entity_poly.entity_id
_entity_poly.type
_entity_poly.pdbx_seq_one_letter_code
_entity_poly.pdbx_strand_id
1 'polypeptide(L)'
;MTSSLLVKLTLLAAIIGIAYSVGLYEQCAGEGYGTFPCNAGLTCFRRNNWFSSCQYECPKNQGWHCETYITLAPSFAAGWAQCGGDVWGGPRGCPAGYACYARSVYYSQCRPIGDCPLDWACAALVQTTPRPTTVPAPVTLSPYTQCNNVAHAVCPLGTACFRNNALYSECRPSCPSTWACETDVAGLNEQCGGEGYVGLTRCAEGLRCYARSQWYSHCAA
;
A
#
# COMPACT_ATOMS: atom_id res chain seq x y z
N MET A 1 -49.72 1.08 -5.67
CA MET A 1 -49.13 0.63 -4.39
C MET A 1 -48.10 -0.47 -4.68
N THR A 2 -46.92 -0.14 -5.18
CA THR A 2 -45.87 -1.16 -5.49
C THR A 2 -44.44 -0.63 -5.28
N SER A 3 -44.27 0.50 -4.59
CA SER A 3 -42.98 1.19 -4.44
C SER A 3 -42.54 1.28 -2.98
N SER A 4 -42.48 0.14 -2.29
CA SER A 4 -41.90 0.08 -0.93
C SER A 4 -41.16 -1.23 -0.67
N LEU A 5 -41.44 -2.30 -1.43
CA LEU A 5 -40.76 -3.58 -1.30
C LEU A 5 -39.42 -3.63 -2.06
N LEU A 6 -39.30 -2.94 -3.21
CA LEU A 6 -38.08 -2.97 -4.02
C LEU A 6 -36.93 -2.14 -3.41
N VAL A 7 -37.24 -1.05 -2.69
CA VAL A 7 -36.23 -0.21 -2.00
C VAL A 7 -35.75 -0.86 -0.70
N LYS A 8 -36.56 -1.74 -0.09
CA LYS A 8 -36.16 -2.50 1.11
C LYS A 8 -35.32 -3.73 0.78
N LEU A 9 -35.31 -4.22 -0.45
CA LEU A 9 -34.50 -5.37 -0.85
C LEU A 9 -33.05 -5.02 -1.20
N THR A 10 -32.74 -3.75 -1.45
CA THR A 10 -31.35 -3.30 -1.69
C THR A 10 -30.62 -2.85 -0.43
N LEU A 11 -31.30 -2.79 0.72
CA LEU A 11 -30.72 -2.39 2.02
C LEU A 11 -30.34 -3.58 2.93
N LEU A 12 -30.38 -4.82 2.43
CA LEU A 12 -30.10 -6.06 3.18
C LEU A 12 -28.94 -6.89 2.61
N ALA A 13 -28.12 -6.32 1.71
CA ALA A 13 -26.91 -6.99 1.19
C ALA A 13 -25.60 -6.49 1.84
N ALA A 14 -25.67 -5.88 3.02
CA ALA A 14 -24.55 -5.79 3.94
C ALA A 14 -24.78 -6.88 5.01
N ILE A 15 -23.86 -7.86 5.13
CA ILE A 15 -23.70 -8.92 6.17
C ILE A 15 -23.47 -10.34 5.57
N ILE A 16 -23.48 -10.54 4.26
CA ILE A 16 -22.87 -11.74 3.67
C ILE A 16 -21.62 -11.29 2.94
N GLY A 17 -20.44 -11.80 3.33
CA GLY A 17 -19.17 -11.52 2.68
C GLY A 17 -19.20 -11.98 1.23
N ILE A 18 -19.70 -11.13 0.34
CA ILE A 18 -19.60 -11.34 -1.10
C ILE A 18 -18.11 -11.24 -1.41
N ALA A 19 -17.48 -12.40 -1.60
CA ALA A 19 -16.18 -12.49 -2.23
C ALA A 19 -16.35 -11.89 -3.63
N TYR A 20 -15.98 -10.61 -3.78
CA TYR A 20 -16.03 -9.92 -5.07
C TYR A 20 -15.02 -10.62 -6.00
N SER A 21 -15.54 -11.40 -6.94
CA SER A 21 -14.74 -12.02 -7.97
C SER A 21 -14.64 -11.09 -9.18
N VAL A 22 -13.44 -10.98 -9.75
CA VAL A 22 -13.15 -10.08 -10.87
C VAL A 22 -13.31 -10.80 -12.21
N GLY A 23 -13.73 -10.04 -13.22
CA GLY A 23 -14.10 -10.51 -14.55
C GLY A 23 -12.91 -10.79 -15.48
N LEU A 24 -13.23 -11.26 -16.68
CA LEU A 24 -12.25 -11.52 -17.74
C LEU A 24 -11.52 -10.21 -18.11
N TYR A 25 -10.19 -10.28 -18.17
CA TYR A 25 -9.26 -9.16 -18.40
C TYR A 25 -9.19 -8.11 -17.29
N GLU A 26 -9.91 -8.29 -16.18
CA GLU A 26 -9.81 -7.41 -15.03
C GLU A 26 -8.56 -7.71 -14.20
N GLN A 27 -8.11 -6.72 -13.45
CA GLN A 27 -6.97 -6.87 -12.57
C GLN A 27 -7.34 -7.70 -11.34
N CYS A 28 -6.57 -8.74 -11.07
CA CYS A 28 -6.79 -9.65 -9.95
C CYS A 28 -5.67 -9.60 -8.90
N ALA A 29 -4.50 -9.08 -9.24
CA ALA A 29 -3.42 -8.88 -8.29
C ALA A 29 -2.44 -7.78 -8.73
N GLY A 30 -1.64 -7.30 -7.77
CA GLY A 30 -0.56 -6.34 -7.98
C GLY A 30 -0.11 -5.70 -6.68
N GLU A 31 1.16 -5.30 -6.60
CA GLU A 31 1.65 -4.49 -5.49
C GLU A 31 0.81 -3.21 -5.32
N GLY A 32 0.25 -3.01 -4.13
CA GLY A 32 -0.62 -1.88 -3.81
C GLY A 32 -2.08 -2.00 -4.30
N TYR A 33 -2.41 -3.01 -5.12
CA TYR A 33 -3.77 -3.26 -5.62
C TYR A 33 -4.57 -4.23 -4.73
N GLY A 34 -3.89 -5.16 -4.06
CA GLY A 34 -4.51 -6.27 -3.33
C GLY A 34 -4.72 -7.50 -4.21
N THR A 35 -5.32 -8.57 -3.66
CA THR A 35 -5.57 -9.83 -4.37
C THR A 35 -7.05 -10.17 -4.37
N PHE A 36 -7.62 -10.37 -5.55
CA PHE A 36 -9.03 -10.67 -5.74
C PHE A 36 -9.21 -11.97 -6.55
N PRO A 37 -10.13 -12.85 -6.16
CA PRO A 37 -10.40 -14.09 -6.89
C PRO A 37 -10.99 -13.77 -8.26
N CYS A 38 -10.69 -14.59 -9.28
CA CYS A 38 -11.35 -14.47 -10.57
C CYS A 38 -12.74 -15.13 -10.55
N ASN A 39 -13.62 -14.73 -11.47
CA ASN A 39 -14.85 -15.47 -11.75
C ASN A 39 -14.54 -16.94 -12.09
N ALA A 40 -15.51 -17.83 -11.85
CA ALA A 40 -15.37 -19.26 -12.12
C ALA A 40 -14.92 -19.52 -13.56
N GLY A 41 -13.91 -20.39 -13.73
CA GLY A 41 -13.32 -20.72 -15.04
C GLY A 41 -12.21 -19.78 -15.52
N LEU A 42 -11.84 -18.76 -14.73
CA LEU A 42 -10.73 -17.86 -15.02
C LEU A 42 -9.56 -18.08 -14.06
N THR A 43 -8.35 -17.83 -14.55
CA THR A 43 -7.11 -17.90 -13.77
C THR A 43 -6.42 -16.54 -13.76
N CYS A 44 -5.95 -16.12 -12.58
CA CYS A 44 -5.19 -14.89 -12.42
C CYS A 44 -3.75 -15.08 -12.89
N PHE A 45 -3.39 -14.52 -14.05
CA PHE A 45 -2.05 -14.61 -14.60
C PHE A 45 -1.26 -13.33 -14.29
N ARG A 46 -0.01 -13.47 -13.88
CA ARG A 46 0.86 -12.33 -13.60
C ARG A 46 1.48 -11.79 -14.88
N ARG A 47 1.44 -10.48 -15.06
CA ARG A 47 2.15 -9.78 -16.13
C ARG A 47 3.44 -9.13 -15.63
N ASN A 48 3.37 -8.46 -14.48
CA ASN A 48 4.52 -7.87 -13.78
C ASN A 48 4.20 -7.72 -12.28
N ASN A 49 5.07 -7.07 -11.50
CA ASN A 49 4.90 -6.93 -10.05
C ASN A 49 3.64 -6.13 -9.65
N TRP A 50 3.19 -5.20 -10.49
CA TRP A 50 2.07 -4.30 -10.20
C TRP A 50 0.77 -4.72 -10.87
N PHE A 51 0.80 -5.72 -11.76
CA PHE A 51 -0.36 -6.08 -12.57
C PHE A 51 -0.45 -7.57 -12.89
N SER A 52 -1.58 -8.16 -12.51
CA SER A 52 -2.04 -9.51 -12.88
C SER A 52 -3.49 -9.44 -13.31
N SER A 53 -3.93 -10.31 -14.24
CA SER A 53 -5.29 -10.26 -14.78
C SER A 53 -5.91 -11.65 -14.96
N CYS A 54 -7.24 -11.73 -14.82
CA CYS A 54 -8.01 -12.95 -14.99
C CYS A 54 -8.23 -13.29 -16.46
N GLN A 55 -7.81 -14.47 -16.88
CA GLN A 55 -7.98 -14.93 -18.26
C GLN A 55 -8.39 -16.40 -18.32
N TYR A 56 -8.99 -16.82 -19.44
CA TYR A 56 -9.29 -18.24 -19.70
C TYR A 56 -8.02 -19.06 -19.88
N GLU A 57 -7.07 -18.49 -20.62
CA GLU A 57 -5.77 -19.09 -20.89
C GLU A 57 -4.71 -18.00 -20.76
N CYS A 58 -3.48 -18.41 -20.47
CA CYS A 58 -2.39 -17.46 -20.36
C CYS A 58 -1.89 -17.01 -21.74
N PRO A 59 -1.78 -15.70 -22.03
CA PRO A 59 -1.23 -15.19 -23.29
C PRO A 59 0.29 -15.39 -23.38
N LYS A 60 0.69 -16.61 -23.76
CA LYS A 60 2.11 -16.96 -23.96
C LYS A 60 2.75 -15.98 -24.95
N ASN A 61 3.99 -15.57 -24.69
CA ASN A 61 4.80 -14.66 -25.51
C ASN A 61 4.34 -13.19 -25.59
N GLN A 62 3.39 -12.76 -24.76
CA GLN A 62 2.97 -11.35 -24.66
C GLN A 62 3.47 -10.66 -23.37
N GLY A 63 4.60 -11.12 -22.82
CA GLY A 63 5.14 -10.62 -21.55
C GLY A 63 4.33 -11.05 -20.32
N TRP A 64 3.51 -12.10 -20.46
CA TRP A 64 2.82 -12.73 -19.35
C TRP A 64 3.64 -13.91 -18.84
N HIS A 65 3.69 -14.06 -17.52
CA HIS A 65 4.36 -15.18 -16.87
C HIS A 65 3.44 -16.41 -16.93
N CYS A 66 3.48 -17.09 -18.07
CA CYS A 66 2.62 -18.21 -18.44
C CYS A 66 3.24 -19.60 -18.23
N GLU A 67 4.39 -19.67 -17.56
CA GLU A 67 5.13 -20.91 -17.44
C GLU A 67 4.45 -21.88 -16.47
N THR A 68 4.03 -23.02 -17.02
CA THR A 68 3.67 -24.23 -16.26
C THR A 68 4.90 -25.09 -15.91
N TYR A 69 6.12 -24.57 -16.06
CA TYR A 69 7.36 -25.21 -15.56
C TYR A 69 8.30 -24.21 -14.88
N ILE A 70 7.78 -23.50 -13.90
CA ILE A 70 8.36 -23.59 -12.56
C ILE A 70 7.16 -23.91 -11.69
N THR A 71 7.28 -24.86 -10.77
CA THR A 71 6.32 -25.06 -9.68
C THR A 71 6.21 -23.77 -8.86
N LEU A 72 5.40 -22.84 -9.37
CA LEU A 72 4.84 -21.67 -8.73
C LEU A 72 3.35 -21.97 -8.52
N ALA A 73 3.11 -23.03 -7.75
CA ALA A 73 2.12 -22.87 -6.68
C ALA A 73 2.46 -21.56 -5.92
N PRO A 74 1.62 -21.06 -5.00
CA PRO A 74 2.23 -20.52 -3.79
C PRO A 74 3.17 -21.63 -3.33
N SER A 75 4.45 -21.56 -3.69
CA SER A 75 5.36 -22.63 -3.38
C SER A 75 5.46 -22.47 -1.88
N PHE A 76 4.75 -23.37 -1.24
CA PHE A 76 4.89 -23.60 0.16
C PHE A 76 6.23 -24.31 0.21
N ALA A 77 7.25 -23.62 0.73
CA ALA A 77 8.49 -24.28 1.10
C ALA A 77 8.12 -25.52 1.91
N ALA A 78 8.71 -26.69 1.63
CA ALA A 78 8.43 -27.89 2.41
C ALA A 78 8.58 -27.59 3.91
N GLY A 79 7.94 -28.38 4.78
CA GLY A 79 8.23 -28.29 6.21
C GLY A 79 9.75 -28.35 6.42
N TRP A 80 10.29 -27.42 7.19
CA TRP A 80 11.74 -27.25 7.44
C TRP A 80 12.56 -26.64 6.30
N ALA A 81 11.96 -26.28 5.17
CA ALA A 81 12.68 -25.61 4.07
C ALA A 81 12.74 -24.08 4.25
N GLN A 82 13.66 -23.44 3.52
CA GLN A 82 13.83 -21.99 3.53
C GLN A 82 12.61 -21.30 2.89
N CYS A 83 12.08 -20.30 3.57
CA CYS A 83 10.90 -19.52 3.17
C CYS A 83 11.17 -18.00 3.11
N GLY A 84 12.38 -17.55 3.38
CA GLY A 84 12.69 -16.13 3.42
C GLY A 84 14.18 -15.81 3.60
N GLY A 85 14.48 -14.52 3.55
CA GLY A 85 15.82 -13.94 3.61
C GLY A 85 16.04 -12.85 2.57
N ASP A 86 16.87 -11.87 2.88
CA ASP A 86 17.41 -10.92 1.91
C ASP A 86 18.03 -11.69 0.75
N VAL A 87 17.73 -11.25 -0.47
CA VAL A 87 18.07 -11.91 -1.74
C VAL A 87 17.47 -13.31 -1.98
N TRP A 88 16.57 -13.80 -1.12
CA TRP A 88 15.84 -15.06 -1.35
C TRP A 88 14.81 -14.92 -2.49
N GLY A 89 15.09 -15.58 -3.61
CA GLY A 89 14.22 -15.66 -4.79
C GLY A 89 13.26 -16.86 -4.80
N GLY A 90 13.25 -17.65 -3.71
CA GLY A 90 12.48 -18.89 -3.63
C GLY A 90 11.08 -18.75 -3.01
N PRO A 91 10.46 -19.89 -2.67
CA PRO A 91 9.15 -20.00 -2.02
C PRO A 91 9.05 -19.12 -0.75
N ARG A 92 7.92 -18.43 -0.54
CA ARG A 92 7.70 -17.57 0.66
C ARG A 92 6.57 -18.01 1.61
N GLY A 93 5.76 -18.97 1.20
CA GLY A 93 4.75 -19.59 2.07
C GLY A 93 5.28 -20.85 2.76
N CYS A 94 4.61 -21.27 3.83
CA CYS A 94 4.79 -22.61 4.45
C CYS A 94 3.49 -23.44 4.40
N PRO A 95 3.55 -24.78 4.30
CA PRO A 95 2.38 -25.64 4.21
C PRO A 95 1.50 -25.52 5.46
N ALA A 96 0.25 -25.97 5.37
CA ALA A 96 -0.65 -25.97 6.50
C ALA A 96 -0.01 -26.62 7.75
N GLY A 97 -0.13 -25.95 8.90
CA GLY A 97 0.52 -26.37 10.15
C GLY A 97 1.96 -25.87 10.34
N TYR A 98 2.53 -25.14 9.36
CA TYR A 98 3.85 -24.53 9.44
C TYR A 98 3.77 -23.00 9.30
N ALA A 99 4.71 -22.30 9.95
CA ALA A 99 4.91 -20.86 9.82
C ALA A 99 6.35 -20.54 9.41
N CYS A 100 6.53 -19.45 8.68
CA CYS A 100 7.85 -18.98 8.25
C CYS A 100 8.48 -18.17 9.37
N TYR A 101 9.48 -18.76 10.05
CA TYR A 101 10.19 -18.11 11.15
C TYR A 101 11.53 -17.58 10.65
N ALA A 102 11.82 -16.32 10.93
CA ALA A 102 13.09 -15.71 10.55
C ALA A 102 14.17 -16.03 11.58
N ARG A 103 15.32 -16.53 11.12
CA ARG A 103 16.51 -16.74 11.96
C ARG A 103 17.46 -15.56 11.88
N SER A 104 17.58 -14.99 10.68
CA SER A 104 18.41 -13.82 10.41
C SER A 104 17.82 -13.02 9.25
N VAL A 105 18.42 -11.87 8.97
CA VAL A 105 18.05 -11.04 7.80
C VAL A 105 18.19 -11.81 6.49
N TYR A 106 19.11 -12.78 6.38
CA TYR A 106 19.36 -13.55 5.17
C TYR A 106 18.66 -14.93 5.14
N TYR A 107 17.97 -15.33 6.21
CA TYR A 107 17.42 -16.68 6.30
C TYR A 107 16.16 -16.79 7.16
N SER A 108 15.12 -17.40 6.59
CA SER A 108 13.90 -17.81 7.28
C SER A 108 13.51 -19.23 6.90
N GLN A 109 12.92 -20.00 7.83
CA GLN A 109 12.59 -21.41 7.63
C GLN A 109 11.14 -21.70 8.03
N CYS A 110 10.48 -22.59 7.29
CA CYS A 110 9.20 -23.16 7.69
C CYS A 110 9.38 -24.10 8.87
N ARG A 111 8.74 -23.83 10.00
CA ARG A 111 8.71 -24.77 11.14
C ARG A 111 7.27 -24.97 11.61
N PRO A 112 6.96 -26.07 12.32
CA PRO A 112 5.63 -26.29 12.87
C PRO A 112 5.18 -25.07 13.69
N ILE A 113 3.92 -24.68 13.55
CA ILE A 113 3.36 -23.56 14.32
C ILE A 113 3.52 -23.88 15.81
N GLY A 114 4.25 -23.02 16.54
CA GLY A 114 4.57 -23.19 17.96
C GLY A 114 5.94 -23.81 18.25
N ASP A 115 6.61 -24.40 17.26
CA ASP A 115 7.99 -24.89 17.39
C ASP A 115 9.00 -23.82 16.98
N CYS A 116 9.07 -22.77 17.79
CA CYS A 116 10.06 -21.70 17.62
C CYS A 116 11.27 -21.90 18.53
N PRO A 117 12.50 -21.94 17.99
CA PRO A 117 13.73 -21.89 18.79
C PRO A 117 13.92 -20.53 19.48
N LEU A 118 14.53 -20.54 20.67
CA LEU A 118 14.77 -19.36 21.52
C LEU A 118 15.63 -18.25 20.86
N ASP A 119 16.30 -18.55 19.75
CA ASP A 119 17.18 -17.65 18.98
C ASP A 119 16.56 -17.14 17.66
N TRP A 120 15.25 -17.35 17.43
CA TRP A 120 14.56 -16.97 16.18
C TRP A 120 13.46 -15.94 16.39
N ALA A 121 13.17 -15.15 15.36
CA ALA A 121 12.07 -14.18 15.35
C ALA A 121 10.74 -14.89 15.04
N CYS A 122 10.05 -15.35 16.08
CA CYS A 122 8.75 -16.04 15.98
C CYS A 122 7.62 -15.42 16.79
N ALA A 123 7.86 -14.29 17.46
CA ALA A 123 6.89 -13.63 18.35
C ALA A 123 5.79 -12.88 17.56
N ALA A 124 5.14 -13.55 16.62
CA ALA A 124 4.02 -13.02 15.85
C ALA A 124 2.74 -13.86 16.06
N LEU A 125 2.38 -14.14 17.32
CA LEU A 125 0.99 -14.39 17.78
C LEU A 125 0.82 -14.24 19.32
N VAL A 126 1.61 -13.40 19.98
CA VAL A 126 1.26 -12.94 21.33
C VAL A 126 1.12 -11.44 21.29
N GLN A 127 -0.12 -11.03 21.52
CA GLN A 127 -0.59 -9.76 22.09
C GLN A 127 0.29 -8.53 21.84
N THR A 128 -0.38 -7.53 21.29
CA THR A 128 0.00 -6.12 21.30
C THR A 128 0.60 -5.67 22.63
N THR A 129 1.90 -5.89 22.79
CA THR A 129 2.76 -4.94 23.47
C THR A 129 2.94 -3.83 22.45
N PRO A 130 2.60 -2.56 22.74
CA PRO A 130 2.89 -1.48 21.81
C PRO A 130 4.38 -1.56 21.49
N ARG A 131 4.68 -1.70 20.19
CA ARG A 131 5.98 -1.37 19.63
C ARG A 131 6.42 -0.08 20.34
N PRO A 132 7.66 0.04 20.83
CA PRO A 132 8.17 1.36 21.17
C PRO A 132 8.05 2.19 19.88
N THR A 133 7.01 3.02 19.85
CA THR A 133 6.82 4.07 18.87
C THR A 133 7.85 5.12 19.20
N THR A 134 9.12 4.82 18.97
CA THR A 134 10.04 5.86 18.54
C THR A 134 9.75 6.04 17.06
N VAL A 135 8.60 6.67 16.76
CA VAL A 135 8.57 7.62 15.66
C VAL A 135 9.76 8.54 15.97
N PRO A 136 10.79 8.61 15.10
CA PRO A 136 11.86 9.56 15.32
C PRO A 136 11.20 10.91 15.55
N ALA A 137 11.55 11.57 16.67
CA ALA A 137 10.96 12.85 17.02
C ALA A 137 11.02 13.77 15.78
N PRO A 138 9.95 14.54 15.51
CA PRO A 138 9.96 15.47 14.38
C PRO A 138 11.20 16.35 14.48
N VAL A 139 11.96 16.42 13.39
CA VAL A 139 13.15 17.26 13.34
C VAL A 139 12.67 18.68 13.11
N THR A 140 12.71 19.50 14.15
CA THR A 140 12.42 20.93 14.03
C THR A 140 13.57 21.60 13.29
N LEU A 141 13.27 22.10 12.09
CA LEU A 141 14.25 22.84 11.30
C LEU A 141 14.44 24.26 11.82
N SER A 142 15.51 24.93 11.37
CA SER A 142 15.63 26.38 11.56
C SER A 142 14.77 27.13 10.54
N PRO A 143 14.36 28.37 10.84
CA PRO A 143 13.81 29.26 9.82
C PRO A 143 14.76 29.37 8.62
N TYR A 144 14.22 29.49 7.42
CA TYR A 144 14.98 29.57 6.16
C TYR A 144 15.78 28.29 5.81
N THR A 145 15.41 27.15 6.41
CA THR A 145 16.00 25.85 6.06
C THR A 145 15.14 25.14 5.01
N GLN A 146 15.82 24.44 4.10
CA GLN A 146 15.15 23.60 3.10
C GLN A 146 14.34 22.49 3.79
N CYS A 147 13.05 22.40 3.47
CA CYS A 147 12.11 21.48 4.12
C CYS A 147 11.62 20.34 3.21
N ASN A 148 11.98 20.33 1.92
CA ASN A 148 11.78 19.16 1.08
C ASN A 148 12.93 18.15 1.27
N ASN A 149 12.62 16.85 1.18
CA ASN A 149 13.55 15.71 1.33
C ASN A 149 14.11 15.44 2.75
N VAL A 150 13.60 16.12 3.78
CA VAL A 150 13.91 15.79 5.17
C VAL A 150 12.74 15.00 5.76
N ALA A 151 12.97 13.72 6.06
CA ALA A 151 11.95 12.87 6.66
C ALA A 151 11.49 13.45 8.01
N HIS A 152 10.19 13.71 8.14
CA HIS A 152 9.57 14.30 9.35
C HIS A 152 10.06 15.72 9.69
N ALA A 153 10.50 16.51 8.71
CA ALA A 153 10.79 17.92 8.93
C ALA A 153 9.52 18.70 9.30
N VAL A 154 9.57 19.36 10.45
CA VAL A 154 8.55 20.30 10.90
C VAL A 154 9.17 21.68 10.98
N CYS A 155 8.55 22.65 10.31
CA CYS A 155 8.97 24.04 10.43
C CYS A 155 8.65 24.57 11.84
N PRO A 156 9.50 25.44 12.41
CA PRO A 156 9.29 25.98 13.74
C PRO A 156 7.97 26.77 13.82
N LEU A 157 7.42 26.90 15.03
CA LEU A 157 6.19 27.65 15.28
C LEU A 157 6.23 29.04 14.63
N GLY A 158 5.16 29.38 13.90
CA GLY A 158 5.07 30.63 13.15
C GLY A 158 5.70 30.59 11.75
N THR A 159 6.22 29.44 11.31
CA THR A 159 6.70 29.24 9.94
C THR A 159 6.05 28.01 9.29
N ALA A 160 5.92 28.04 7.96
CA ALA A 160 5.42 26.94 7.16
C ALA A 160 6.41 26.61 6.03
N CYS A 161 6.37 25.36 5.56
CA CYS A 161 7.19 24.91 4.43
C CYS A 161 6.58 25.41 3.14
N PHE A 162 7.14 26.47 2.55
CA PHE A 162 6.66 27.02 1.30
C PHE A 162 7.43 26.41 0.13
N ARG A 163 6.71 26.01 -0.92
CA ARG A 163 7.32 25.49 -2.15
C ARG A 163 7.73 26.65 -3.05
N ASN A 164 9.00 26.68 -3.44
CA ASN A 164 9.48 27.55 -4.52
C ASN A 164 9.33 26.82 -5.88
N ASN A 165 9.86 25.60 -5.96
CA ASN A 165 9.83 24.76 -7.14
C ASN A 165 9.87 23.28 -6.76
N ALA A 166 9.90 22.37 -7.75
CA ALA A 166 9.87 20.92 -7.53
C ALA A 166 11.03 20.37 -6.67
N LEU A 167 12.17 21.06 -6.64
CA LEU A 167 13.38 20.64 -5.96
C LEU A 167 13.73 21.50 -4.74
N TYR A 168 12.97 22.57 -4.48
CA TYR A 168 13.28 23.52 -3.42
C TYR A 168 12.00 24.00 -2.71
N SER A 169 11.91 23.70 -1.41
CA SER A 169 10.92 24.22 -0.47
C SER A 169 11.65 24.67 0.79
N GLU A 170 11.17 25.72 1.46
CA GLU A 170 11.87 26.34 2.60
C GLU A 170 10.88 26.73 3.71
N CYS A 171 11.30 26.58 4.97
CA CYS A 171 10.52 27.06 6.11
C CYS A 171 10.55 28.59 6.18
N ARG A 172 9.41 29.26 6.00
CA ARG A 172 9.33 30.74 6.09
C ARG A 172 8.12 31.19 6.90
N PRO A 173 8.10 32.43 7.45
CA PRO A 173 6.92 33.00 8.12
C PRO A 173 5.78 33.31 7.16
N SER A 174 6.11 33.62 5.90
CA SER A 174 5.16 33.94 4.84
C SER A 174 5.69 33.47 3.49
N CYS A 175 4.78 33.16 2.56
CA CYS A 175 5.09 32.86 1.17
C CYS A 175 5.69 34.12 0.50
N PRO A 176 6.88 34.04 -0.11
CA PRO A 176 7.39 35.13 -0.95
C PRO A 176 6.56 35.28 -2.22
N SER A 177 6.31 36.52 -2.65
CA SER A 177 5.53 36.83 -3.86
C SER A 177 6.16 36.32 -5.18
N THR A 178 7.42 35.90 -5.15
CA THR A 178 8.13 35.29 -6.29
C THR A 178 8.02 33.78 -6.32
N TRP A 179 7.31 33.17 -5.37
CA TRP A 179 7.15 31.72 -5.23
C TRP A 179 5.74 31.29 -5.62
N ALA A 180 5.59 30.05 -6.09
CA ALA A 180 4.33 29.55 -6.64
C ALA A 180 3.24 29.28 -5.58
N CYS A 181 3.48 29.60 -4.31
CA CYS A 181 2.59 29.25 -3.19
C CYS A 181 1.31 30.07 -3.06
N GLU A 182 1.18 31.21 -3.76
CA GLU A 182 0.00 32.08 -3.63
C GLU A 182 -1.10 31.78 -4.66
N THR A 183 -0.75 31.16 -5.80
CA THR A 183 -1.69 30.90 -6.91
C THR A 183 -1.94 29.42 -7.19
N ASP A 184 -1.12 28.53 -6.64
CA ASP A 184 -1.23 27.11 -6.96
C ASP A 184 -2.19 26.41 -6.00
N VAL A 185 -3.39 26.17 -6.51
CA VAL A 185 -4.40 25.33 -5.87
C VAL A 185 -4.47 24.01 -6.61
N ALA A 186 -4.61 22.90 -5.87
CA ALA A 186 -4.82 21.58 -6.46
C ALA A 186 -6.18 21.56 -7.19
N GLY A 187 -6.13 21.21 -8.48
CA GLY A 187 -7.29 21.09 -9.36
C GLY A 187 -8.15 19.87 -9.04
N LEU A 188 -9.26 19.71 -9.77
CA LEU A 188 -10.17 18.56 -9.61
C LEU A 188 -9.40 17.24 -9.80
N ASN A 189 -9.53 16.33 -8.83
CA ASN A 189 -8.84 15.05 -8.67
C ASN A 189 -7.33 15.11 -8.41
N GLU A 190 -6.73 16.29 -8.27
CA GLU A 190 -5.31 16.39 -7.93
C GLU A 190 -5.08 16.04 -6.46
N GLN A 191 -3.90 15.51 -6.16
CA GLN A 191 -3.52 15.16 -4.79
C GLN A 191 -3.39 16.43 -3.95
N CYS A 192 -4.07 16.46 -2.80
CA CYS A 192 -4.08 17.57 -1.87
C CYS A 192 -3.59 17.20 -0.45
N GLY A 193 -3.14 15.97 -0.24
CA GLY A 193 -2.71 15.49 1.07
C GLY A 193 -2.34 14.02 1.10
N GLY A 194 -2.02 13.55 2.30
CA GLY A 194 -1.51 12.21 2.58
C GLY A 194 -0.28 12.28 3.49
N GLU A 195 -0.05 11.25 4.31
CA GLU A 195 1.17 11.14 5.10
C GLU A 195 2.40 11.18 4.19
N GLY A 196 3.33 12.09 4.49
CA GLY A 196 4.53 12.34 3.67
C GLY A 196 4.29 13.12 2.37
N TYR A 197 3.08 13.56 2.06
CA TYR A 197 2.82 14.39 0.88
C TYR A 197 3.40 15.79 1.04
N VAL A 198 4.32 16.15 0.15
CA VAL A 198 4.94 17.48 0.07
C VAL A 198 4.46 18.14 -1.21
N GLY A 199 3.30 18.80 -1.17
CA GLY A 199 2.70 19.47 -2.33
C GLY A 199 1.56 20.42 -1.99
N LEU A 200 0.67 20.68 -2.96
CA LEU A 200 -0.42 21.64 -2.80
C LEU A 200 -1.46 21.08 -1.83
N THR A 201 -1.70 21.75 -0.70
CA THR A 201 -2.65 21.26 0.32
C THR A 201 -4.01 21.94 0.28
N ARG A 202 -4.18 22.91 -0.63
CA ARG A 202 -5.41 23.69 -0.82
C ARG A 202 -5.99 23.38 -2.19
N CYS A 203 -7.28 23.06 -2.22
CA CYS A 203 -8.01 22.84 -3.47
C CYS A 203 -8.49 24.16 -4.09
N ALA A 204 -8.73 24.12 -5.41
CA ALA A 204 -9.30 25.25 -6.13
C ALA A 204 -10.68 25.64 -5.59
N GLU A 205 -11.14 26.85 -5.91
CA GLU A 205 -12.43 27.35 -5.46
C GLU A 205 -13.56 26.37 -5.83
N GLY A 206 -14.44 26.08 -4.86
CA GLY A 206 -15.52 25.10 -5.02
C GLY A 206 -15.12 23.64 -4.85
N LEU A 207 -13.85 23.32 -4.56
CA LEU A 207 -13.36 21.97 -4.31
C LEU A 207 -12.91 21.79 -2.86
N ARG A 208 -12.99 20.55 -2.35
CA ARG A 208 -12.59 20.15 -1.00
C ARG A 208 -11.60 18.99 -1.07
N CYS A 209 -10.65 18.96 -0.13
CA CYS A 209 -9.68 17.89 -0.04
C CYS A 209 -10.29 16.68 0.67
N TYR A 210 -10.49 15.57 -0.05
CA TYR A 210 -11.04 14.33 0.48
C TYR A 210 -9.95 13.29 0.67
N ALA A 211 -9.80 12.83 1.91
CA ALA A 211 -8.92 11.72 2.25
C ALA A 211 -9.47 10.41 1.68
N ARG A 212 -8.64 9.70 0.91
CA ARG A 212 -8.97 8.38 0.34
C ARG A 212 -8.19 7.26 1.04
N SER A 213 -7.02 7.58 1.59
CA SER A 213 -6.25 6.72 2.48
C SER A 213 -5.38 7.56 3.41
N GLN A 214 -4.67 6.93 4.34
CA GLN A 214 -3.68 7.61 5.18
C GLN A 214 -2.57 8.30 4.36
N TRP A 215 -2.25 7.79 3.15
CA TRP A 215 -1.16 8.28 2.31
C TRP A 215 -1.62 9.16 1.15
N TYR A 216 -2.93 9.30 0.92
CA TYR A 216 -3.45 9.98 -0.27
C TYR A 216 -4.81 10.66 -0.02
N SER A 217 -4.84 11.97 -0.30
CA SER A 217 -6.05 12.79 -0.37
C SER A 217 -6.11 13.52 -1.70
N HIS A 218 -7.30 13.76 -2.24
CA HIS A 218 -7.49 14.41 -3.54
C HIS A 218 -8.62 15.44 -3.50
N CYS A 219 -8.54 16.46 -4.36
CA CYS A 219 -9.57 17.48 -4.46
C CYS A 219 -10.79 16.95 -5.23
N ALA A 220 -11.98 17.08 -4.66
CA ALA A 220 -13.23 16.80 -5.36
C ALA A 220 -14.28 17.87 -5.02
N ALA A 221 -15.37 17.92 -5.79
CA ALA A 221 -16.51 18.78 -5.50
C ALA A 221 -17.30 18.29 -4.26
#